data_AF-A0A7S1S9P5-F1
#
_entry.id   AF-A0A7S1S9P5-F1
#
_cell.length_a   1.000
_cell.length_b   1.000
_cell.length_c   1.000
_cell.angle_alpha   90.00
_cell.angle_beta   90.00
_cell.angle_gamma   90.00
#
_symmetry.space_group_name_H-M   'P 1'
#
loop_
_entity.id
_entity.type
_entity.pdbx_description
1 polymer ?
#
loop_
_entity_poly.entity_id
_entity_poly.type
_entity_poly.pdbx_seq_one_letter_code
_entity_poly.pdbx_strand_id
1 'polypeptide(L)'
;SATGGGINSVACDVPAGSATGGGICSATKESVQRQISFCRDSVRYRSCIPAHQPPWDAWNATAKDQLLGRLFKNMVEARIAREMNNTHLEYVKIRLMSNPDCVRAFRHMLCWYNFPKCDDMNRSLPLCRTSCENFYTACRFAPSSIDGLHDACRASEIAKQGLFATGTPH
;
A
#
# COMPACT_ATOMS: atom_id res chain seq x y z
N SER A 1 -23.54 -29.55 26.89
CA SER A 1 -23.87 -28.86 25.63
C SER A 1 -22.93 -27.68 25.45
N ALA A 2 -21.95 -27.81 24.56
CA ALA A 2 -21.03 -26.72 24.22
C ALA A 2 -21.60 -25.93 23.06
N THR A 3 -22.02 -24.70 23.30
CA THR A 3 -22.47 -23.76 22.26
C THR A 3 -21.23 -23.10 21.65
N GLY A 4 -20.89 -23.55 20.43
CA GLY A 4 -19.84 -22.95 19.61
C GLY A 4 -20.20 -21.51 19.25
N GLY A 5 -19.41 -20.56 19.76
CA GLY A 5 -19.48 -19.16 19.38
C GLY A 5 -18.97 -18.98 17.95
N GLY A 6 -19.90 -18.78 17.01
CA GLY A 6 -19.58 -18.24 15.70
C GLY A 6 -19.15 -16.80 15.84
N ILE A 7 -17.84 -16.55 15.81
CA ILE A 7 -17.29 -15.20 15.71
C ILE A 7 -17.71 -14.70 14.33
N ASN A 8 -18.68 -13.78 14.27
CA ASN A 8 -18.97 -12.98 13.09
C ASN A 8 -17.69 -12.21 12.74
N SER A 9 -16.84 -12.77 11.89
CA SER A 9 -15.68 -12.08 11.34
C SER A 9 -16.21 -10.97 10.44
N VAL A 10 -16.23 -9.74 10.95
CA VAL A 10 -16.51 -8.55 10.14
C VAL A 10 -15.50 -8.54 9.00
N ALA A 11 -15.99 -8.56 7.76
CA ALA A 11 -15.15 -8.46 6.59
C ALA A 11 -14.44 -7.11 6.59
N CYS A 12 -13.14 -7.12 6.32
CA CYS A 12 -12.35 -5.90 6.20
C CYS A 12 -12.04 -5.61 4.73
N ASP A 13 -11.83 -4.33 4.42
CA ASP A 13 -11.64 -3.87 3.05
C ASP A 13 -10.17 -3.90 2.64
N VAL A 14 -9.96 -4.26 1.37
CA VAL A 14 -8.64 -4.38 0.76
C VAL A 14 -8.69 -3.76 -0.65
N PRO A 15 -8.25 -2.50 -0.85
CA PRO A 15 -7.74 -1.54 0.15
C PRO A 15 -8.84 -1.00 1.07
N ALA A 16 -8.47 -0.44 2.23
CA ALA A 16 -9.43 0.06 3.21
C ALA A 16 -10.43 1.07 2.61
N GLY A 17 -11.72 0.90 2.88
CA GLY A 17 -12.79 1.76 2.36
C GLY A 17 -13.24 1.44 0.94
N SER A 18 -12.79 0.32 0.35
CA SER A 18 -13.28 -0.15 -0.96
C SER A 18 -14.73 -0.66 -0.93
N ALA A 19 -15.30 -0.91 0.24
CA ALA A 19 -16.63 -1.51 0.42
C ALA A 19 -16.82 -2.86 -0.30
N THR A 20 -15.72 -3.53 -0.65
CA THR A 20 -15.75 -4.84 -1.35
C THR A 20 -15.74 -6.02 -0.39
N GLY A 21 -15.45 -5.82 0.91
CA GLY A 21 -15.51 -6.89 1.92
C GLY A 21 -14.67 -8.12 1.58
N GLY A 22 -13.54 -7.94 0.89
CA GLY A 22 -12.73 -9.04 0.33
C GLY A 22 -11.68 -9.65 1.27
N GLY A 23 -11.60 -9.17 2.51
CA GLY A 23 -10.54 -9.56 3.44
C GLY A 23 -11.04 -9.94 4.84
N ILE A 24 -10.13 -10.55 5.59
CA ILE A 24 -10.30 -10.84 7.03
C ILE A 24 -9.14 -10.25 7.81
N CYS A 25 -9.43 -9.72 8.99
CA CYS A 25 -8.40 -9.25 9.89
C CYS A 25 -7.63 -10.42 10.48
N SER A 26 -6.31 -10.41 10.32
CA SER A 26 -5.43 -11.40 10.92
C SER A 26 -5.60 -11.43 12.45
N ALA A 27 -5.48 -12.62 13.05
CA ALA A 27 -5.54 -12.77 14.50
C ALA A 27 -4.42 -12.01 15.23
N THR A 28 -3.18 -12.06 14.70
CA THR A 28 -2.00 -11.43 15.31
C THR A 28 -1.09 -10.82 14.25
N LYS A 29 -0.19 -9.91 14.65
CA LYS A 29 0.81 -9.37 13.69
C LYS A 29 1.79 -10.48 13.25
N GLU A 30 2.10 -11.43 14.14
CA GLU A 30 3.01 -12.54 13.90
C GLU A 30 2.44 -13.52 12.87
N SER A 31 1.11 -13.70 12.80
CA SER A 31 0.49 -14.53 11.76
C SER A 31 0.68 -13.95 10.36
N VAL A 32 0.64 -12.61 10.25
CA VAL A 32 0.89 -11.91 8.97
C VAL A 32 2.37 -11.98 8.62
N GLN A 33 3.25 -11.61 9.56
CA GLN A 33 4.69 -11.57 9.34
C GLN A 33 5.29 -12.92 8.92
N ARG A 34 4.70 -14.04 9.33
CA ARG A 34 5.12 -15.38 8.87
C ARG A 34 4.77 -15.66 7.41
N GLN A 35 3.71 -15.05 6.87
CA GLN A 35 3.24 -15.25 5.51
C GLN A 35 3.87 -14.29 4.50
N ILE A 36 4.25 -13.09 4.96
CA ILE A 36 4.82 -12.05 4.11
C ILE A 36 6.34 -11.97 4.27
N SER A 37 7.03 -11.68 3.16
CA SER A 37 8.48 -11.52 3.08
C SER A 37 8.85 -10.12 2.58
N PHE A 38 8.18 -9.62 1.54
CA PHE A 38 8.43 -8.31 0.98
C PHE A 38 7.88 -7.19 1.87
N CYS A 39 6.69 -7.32 2.44
CA CYS A 39 6.12 -6.29 3.31
C CYS A 39 6.41 -6.49 4.81
N ARG A 40 7.18 -7.52 5.19
CA ARG A 40 7.42 -7.93 6.58
C ARG A 40 7.88 -6.79 7.49
N ASP A 41 8.82 -5.98 7.01
CA ASP A 41 9.41 -4.90 7.82
C ASP A 41 8.47 -3.70 7.97
N SER A 42 7.56 -3.51 7.01
CA SER A 42 6.57 -2.43 6.99
C SER A 42 5.35 -2.76 7.84
N VAL A 43 4.84 -3.99 7.71
CA VAL A 43 3.57 -4.43 8.31
C VAL A 43 3.85 -5.07 9.66
N ARG A 44 3.87 -4.24 10.70
CA ARG A 44 4.18 -4.63 12.10
C ARG A 44 2.95 -4.67 13.00
N TYR A 45 1.78 -4.85 12.42
CA TYR A 45 0.48 -4.74 13.08
C TYR A 45 -0.47 -5.83 12.55
N ARG A 46 -1.60 -6.06 13.26
CA ARG A 46 -2.70 -6.88 12.74
C ARG A 46 -3.26 -6.22 11.49
N SER A 47 -3.34 -6.97 10.39
CA SER A 47 -3.69 -6.42 9.10
C SER A 47 -4.82 -7.18 8.42
N CYS A 48 -5.56 -6.47 7.57
CA CYS A 48 -6.53 -7.07 6.67
C CYS A 48 -5.80 -7.81 5.55
N ILE A 49 -6.05 -9.11 5.45
CA ILE A 49 -5.46 -9.99 4.44
C ILE A 49 -6.57 -10.59 3.56
N PRO A 50 -6.27 -11.05 2.33
CA PRO A 50 -7.25 -11.74 1.50
C PRO A 50 -7.95 -12.87 2.27
N ALA A 51 -9.28 -12.89 2.23
CA ALA A 51 -10.05 -13.99 2.78
C ALA A 51 -9.82 -15.25 1.93
N HIS A 52 -9.86 -16.43 2.55
CA HIS A 52 -9.84 -17.67 1.81
C HIS A 52 -11.12 -17.80 0.98
N GLN A 53 -10.98 -18.04 -0.32
CA GLN A 53 -12.09 -18.17 -1.27
C GLN A 53 -11.85 -19.42 -2.12
N PRO A 54 -12.68 -20.49 -2.00
CA PRO A 54 -12.49 -21.75 -2.71
C PRO A 54 -12.25 -21.64 -4.22
N PRO A 55 -12.94 -20.74 -4.96
CA PRO A 55 -12.67 -20.56 -6.39
C PRO A 55 -11.30 -19.96 -6.71
N TRP A 56 -10.65 -19.32 -5.73
CA TRP A 56 -9.37 -18.61 -5.87
C TRP A 56 -8.45 -18.90 -4.68
N ASP A 57 -8.24 -20.18 -4.34
CA ASP A 57 -7.43 -20.61 -3.18
C ASP A 57 -5.98 -20.10 -3.19
N ALA A 58 -5.45 -19.85 -4.37
CA ALA A 58 -4.11 -19.28 -4.54
C ALA A 58 -4.03 -17.81 -4.06
N TRP A 59 -5.15 -17.10 -3.96
CA TRP A 59 -5.18 -15.71 -3.53
C TRP A 59 -5.19 -15.60 -2.00
N ASN A 60 -3.99 -15.49 -1.44
CA ASN A 60 -3.76 -15.36 0.00
C ASN A 60 -2.71 -14.26 0.29
N ALA A 61 -2.39 -14.04 1.57
CA ALA A 61 -1.43 -13.01 1.98
C ALA A 61 -0.04 -13.19 1.33
N THR A 62 0.44 -14.43 1.22
CA THR A 62 1.73 -14.77 0.58
C THR A 62 1.72 -14.41 -0.90
N ALA A 63 0.69 -14.84 -1.64
CA ALA A 63 0.57 -14.57 -3.07
C ALA A 63 0.45 -13.07 -3.35
N LYS A 64 -0.32 -12.36 -2.53
CA LYS A 64 -0.44 -10.90 -2.60
C LYS A 64 0.91 -10.21 -2.34
N ASP A 65 1.63 -10.60 -1.28
CA ASP A 65 2.94 -10.04 -0.95
C ASP A 65 3.97 -10.23 -2.09
N GLN A 66 4.00 -11.43 -2.69
CA GLN A 66 4.84 -11.71 -3.85
C GLN A 66 4.47 -10.86 -5.08
N LEU A 67 3.17 -10.68 -5.33
CA LEU A 67 2.70 -9.80 -6.40
C LEU A 67 3.17 -8.36 -6.18
N LEU A 68 3.04 -7.83 -4.95
CA LEU A 68 3.52 -6.50 -4.61
C LEU A 68 5.03 -6.36 -4.78
N GLY A 69 5.81 -7.37 -4.39
CA GLY A 69 7.25 -7.37 -4.59
C GLY A 69 7.63 -7.29 -6.08
N ARG A 70 6.95 -8.06 -6.94
CA ARG A 70 7.15 -8.01 -8.40
C ARG A 70 6.76 -6.66 -8.99
N LEU A 71 5.57 -6.14 -8.62
CA LEU A 71 5.10 -4.85 -9.11
C LEU A 71 6.02 -3.71 -8.66
N PHE A 72 6.45 -3.72 -7.39
CA PHE A 72 7.39 -2.75 -6.85
C PHE A 72 8.70 -2.75 -7.64
N LYS A 73 9.29 -3.93 -7.87
CA LYS A 73 10.51 -4.08 -8.66
C LYS A 73 10.33 -3.48 -10.05
N ASN A 74 9.28 -3.88 -10.76
CA ASN A 74 9.00 -3.40 -12.12
C ASN A 74 8.81 -1.88 -12.16
N MET A 75 8.07 -1.30 -11.21
CA MET A 75 7.84 0.14 -11.13
C MET A 75 9.13 0.92 -10.86
N VAL A 76 9.97 0.43 -9.94
CA VAL A 76 11.25 1.06 -9.61
C VAL A 76 12.21 0.98 -10.79
N GLU A 77 12.36 -0.19 -11.41
CA GLU A 77 13.23 -0.39 -12.57
C GLU A 77 12.78 0.44 -13.78
N ALA A 78 11.48 0.45 -14.10
CA ALA A 78 10.95 1.25 -15.19
C ALA A 78 11.18 2.75 -14.97
N ARG A 79 11.03 3.22 -13.72
CA ARG A 79 11.28 4.62 -13.38
C ARG A 79 12.76 4.97 -13.41
N ILE A 80 13.65 4.12 -12.91
CA ILE A 80 15.10 4.32 -12.99
C ILE A 80 15.56 4.32 -14.46
N ALA A 81 15.05 3.42 -15.30
CA ALA A 81 15.32 3.41 -16.73
C ALA A 81 14.90 4.72 -17.42
N ARG A 82 13.72 5.26 -17.07
CA ARG A 82 13.26 6.56 -17.56
C ARG A 82 14.16 7.71 -17.09
N GLU A 83 14.63 7.67 -15.84
CA GLU A 83 15.55 8.67 -15.30
C GLU A 83 16.96 8.59 -15.90
N MET A 84 17.41 7.40 -16.33
CA MET A 84 18.69 7.19 -17.01
C MET A 84 18.65 7.58 -18.49
N ASN A 85 17.52 7.35 -19.17
CA ASN A 85 17.34 7.69 -20.59
C ASN A 85 16.97 9.17 -20.76
N ASN A 86 17.83 10.05 -20.24
CA ASN A 86 17.65 11.50 -20.31
C ASN A 86 17.86 11.97 -21.77
N THR A 87 16.80 11.90 -22.57
CA THR A 87 16.79 12.48 -23.91
C THR A 87 16.68 13.99 -23.79
N HIS A 88 17.34 14.75 -24.67
CA HIS A 88 17.32 16.22 -24.65
C HIS A 88 15.91 16.84 -24.79
N LEU A 89 14.87 16.05 -25.05
CA LEU A 89 13.50 16.48 -25.30
C LEU A 89 12.59 16.36 -24.07
N GLU A 90 12.96 15.57 -23.05
CA GLU A 90 12.13 15.37 -21.85
C GLU A 90 12.99 15.45 -20.59
N TYR A 91 12.88 16.57 -19.85
CA TYR A 91 13.58 16.70 -18.57
C TYR A 91 12.90 15.83 -17.51
N VAL A 92 13.43 14.62 -17.30
CA VAL A 92 12.95 13.72 -16.26
C VAL A 92 13.63 14.08 -14.93
N LYS A 93 12.87 14.64 -13.98
CA LYS A 93 13.37 14.90 -12.62
C LYS A 93 13.75 13.58 -11.93
N ILE A 94 15.06 13.40 -11.70
CA ILE A 94 15.66 12.26 -11.00
C ILE A 94 15.12 12.19 -9.57
N ARG A 95 14.53 11.04 -9.21
CA ARG A 95 13.94 10.79 -7.89
C ARG A 95 14.29 9.44 -7.31
N LEU A 96 14.46 8.39 -8.11
CA LEU A 96 14.75 7.04 -7.59
C LEU A 96 16.20 6.64 -7.80
N MET A 97 16.81 6.98 -8.95
CA MET A 97 18.14 6.49 -9.33
C MET A 97 19.21 6.76 -8.26
N SER A 98 19.15 7.90 -7.59
CA SER A 98 20.15 8.35 -6.59
C SER A 98 19.56 8.59 -5.20
N ASN A 99 18.41 7.99 -4.88
CA ASN A 99 17.69 8.26 -3.64
C ASN A 99 17.06 6.98 -3.06
N PRO A 100 17.86 6.17 -2.32
CA PRO A 100 17.38 4.93 -1.72
C PRO A 100 16.28 5.17 -0.67
N ASP A 101 16.18 6.36 -0.07
CA ASP A 101 15.13 6.67 0.89
C ASP A 101 13.77 6.81 0.22
N CYS A 102 13.70 7.37 -0.99
CA CYS A 102 12.47 7.39 -1.78
C CYS A 102 12.01 5.97 -2.15
N VAL A 103 12.93 5.10 -2.59
CA VAL A 103 12.65 3.68 -2.88
C VAL A 103 12.10 2.97 -1.63
N ARG A 104 12.72 3.20 -0.47
CA ARG A 104 12.28 2.63 0.81
C ARG A 104 10.90 3.15 1.23
N ALA A 105 10.67 4.46 1.12
CA ALA A 105 9.40 5.08 1.46
C ALA A 105 8.27 4.61 0.54
N PHE A 106 8.57 4.40 -0.76
CA PHE A 106 7.62 3.83 -1.70
C PHE A 106 7.19 2.41 -1.30
N ARG A 107 8.15 1.56 -0.92
CA ARG A 107 7.87 0.21 -0.42
C ARG A 107 6.98 0.25 0.81
N HIS A 108 7.28 1.10 1.78
CA HIS A 108 6.46 1.23 2.99
C HIS A 108 5.03 1.65 2.67
N MET A 109 4.86 2.71 1.88
CA MET A 109 3.55 3.21 1.46
C MET A 109 2.74 2.16 0.69
N LEU A 110 3.36 1.47 -0.28
CA LEU A 110 2.73 0.38 -1.04
C LEU A 110 2.26 -0.74 -0.13
N CYS A 111 3.09 -1.15 0.82
CA CYS A 111 2.76 -2.20 1.78
C CYS A 111 1.62 -1.80 2.72
N TRP A 112 1.66 -0.60 3.29
CA TRP A 112 0.62 -0.14 4.22
C TRP A 112 -0.73 0.05 3.53
N TYR A 113 -0.74 0.51 2.28
CA TYR A 113 -1.96 0.62 1.49
C TYR A 113 -2.61 -0.74 1.22
N ASN A 114 -1.78 -1.75 0.92
CA ASN A 114 -2.25 -3.08 0.54
C ASN A 114 -2.51 -4.01 1.73
N PHE A 115 -1.87 -3.76 2.86
CA PHE A 115 -2.07 -4.45 4.12
C PHE A 115 -2.50 -3.42 5.16
N PRO A 116 -3.75 -2.93 5.09
CA PRO A 116 -4.23 -1.91 6.01
C PRO A 116 -4.31 -2.49 7.43
N LYS A 117 -4.10 -1.62 8.42
CA LYS A 117 -4.19 -1.99 9.83
C LYS A 117 -5.63 -2.30 10.21
N CYS A 118 -5.85 -3.31 11.05
CA CYS A 118 -7.17 -3.55 11.64
C CYS A 118 -7.34 -2.85 12.98
N ASP A 119 -8.54 -2.34 13.23
CA ASP A 119 -8.98 -1.89 14.57
C ASP A 119 -9.47 -3.08 15.42
N ASP A 120 -9.87 -2.79 16.67
CA ASP A 120 -10.37 -3.79 17.61
C ASP A 120 -11.75 -4.35 17.21
N MET A 121 -12.44 -3.71 16.28
CA MET A 121 -13.71 -4.14 15.70
C MET A 121 -13.52 -4.93 14.40
N ASN A 122 -12.28 -5.34 14.06
CA ASN A 122 -11.92 -6.03 12.83
C ASN A 122 -12.25 -5.26 11.54
N ARG A 123 -12.22 -3.93 11.60
CA ARG A 123 -12.33 -3.07 10.41
C ARG A 123 -10.95 -2.63 9.97
N SER A 124 -10.73 -2.61 8.65
CA SER A 124 -9.53 -2.02 8.07
C SER A 124 -9.55 -0.50 8.22
N LEU A 125 -8.44 0.08 8.70
CA LEU A 125 -8.24 1.51 8.82
C LEU A 125 -7.63 2.09 7.55
N PRO A 126 -8.05 3.29 7.13
CA PRO A 126 -7.43 3.98 6.00
C PRO A 126 -5.95 4.30 6.30
N LEU A 127 -5.16 4.42 5.24
CA LEU A 127 -3.77 4.84 5.35
C LEU A 127 -3.70 6.24 5.96
N CYS A 128 -2.83 6.43 6.95
CA CYS A 128 -2.63 7.76 7.54
C CYS A 128 -2.06 8.73 6.50
N ARG A 129 -2.56 9.98 6.47
CA ARG A 129 -2.01 11.04 5.61
C ARG A 129 -0.49 11.17 5.76
N THR A 130 0.01 11.12 6.99
CA THR A 130 1.45 11.19 7.29
C THR A 130 2.29 10.14 6.56
N SER A 131 1.73 8.95 6.30
CA SER A 131 2.41 7.92 5.51
C SER A 131 2.57 8.31 4.04
N CYS A 132 1.56 8.97 3.47
CA CYS A 132 1.63 9.55 2.13
C CYS A 132 2.63 10.72 2.10
N GLU A 133 2.53 11.66 3.04
CA GLU A 133 3.42 12.82 3.12
C GLU A 133 4.90 12.41 3.23
N ASN A 134 5.19 11.37 4.03
CA ASN A 134 6.54 10.83 4.19
C ASN A 134 7.09 10.29 2.86
N PHE A 135 6.27 9.63 2.05
CA PHE A 135 6.68 9.16 0.73
C PHE A 135 6.99 10.33 -0.20
N TYR A 136 6.06 11.27 -0.37
CA TYR A 136 6.25 12.42 -1.26
C TYR A 136 7.45 13.29 -0.83
N THR A 137 7.66 13.43 0.47
CA THR A 137 8.82 14.14 1.04
C THR A 137 10.13 13.39 0.76
N ALA A 138 10.21 12.09 1.07
CA ALA A 138 11.40 11.28 0.77
C ALA A 138 11.75 11.31 -0.73
N CYS A 139 10.73 11.41 -1.59
CA CYS A 139 10.86 11.48 -3.03
C CYS A 139 11.01 12.91 -3.60
N ARG A 140 11.17 13.92 -2.74
CA ARG A 140 11.43 15.32 -3.14
C ARG A 140 10.38 15.91 -4.09
N PHE A 141 9.13 15.54 -3.89
CA PHE A 141 8.02 16.28 -4.48
C PHE A 141 7.91 17.66 -3.82
N ALA A 142 7.40 18.63 -4.56
CA ALA A 142 7.19 19.97 -4.02
C ALA A 142 5.90 19.96 -3.21
N PRO A 143 5.93 20.35 -1.93
CA PRO A 143 4.71 20.58 -1.16
C PRO A 143 4.00 21.85 -1.65
N SER A 144 2.73 22.00 -1.29
CA SER A 144 1.99 23.23 -1.50
C SER A 144 2.64 24.39 -0.77
N SER A 145 2.75 25.54 -1.43
CA SER A 145 3.25 26.78 -0.83
C SER A 145 2.29 27.39 0.19
N ILE A 146 1.06 26.89 0.28
CA ILE A 146 0.01 27.45 1.15
C ILE A 146 0.13 26.88 2.56
N ASP A 147 0.22 25.56 2.69
CA ASP A 147 0.17 24.85 3.98
C ASP A 147 1.31 23.85 4.19
N GLY A 148 2.22 23.72 3.22
CA GLY A 148 3.35 22.80 3.30
C GLY A 148 2.98 21.32 3.13
N LEU A 149 1.74 20.99 2.75
CA LEU A 149 1.29 19.61 2.52
C LEU A 149 1.38 19.22 1.05
N HIS A 150 1.56 17.92 0.77
CA HIS A 150 1.54 17.40 -0.60
C HIS A 150 0.09 17.25 -1.08
N ASP A 151 -0.27 17.92 -2.18
CA ASP A 151 -1.65 17.93 -2.68
C ASP A 151 -2.19 16.52 -3.00
N ALA A 152 -1.31 15.63 -3.47
CA ALA A 152 -1.64 14.23 -3.72
C ALA A 152 -2.05 13.43 -2.46
N CYS A 153 -1.70 13.93 -1.26
CA CYS A 153 -2.05 13.31 0.01
C CYS A 153 -3.35 13.88 0.61
N ARG A 154 -3.99 14.83 -0.05
CA ARG A 154 -5.28 15.38 0.39
C ARG A 154 -6.40 14.37 0.16
N ALA A 155 -7.31 14.28 1.11
CA ALA A 155 -8.46 13.37 1.02
C ALA A 155 -9.30 13.61 -0.24
N SER A 156 -9.47 14.87 -0.65
CA SER A 156 -10.20 15.23 -1.87
C SER A 156 -9.54 14.71 -3.14
N GLU A 157 -8.21 14.71 -3.22
CA GLU A 157 -7.48 14.25 -4.41
C GLU A 157 -7.40 12.73 -4.44
N ILE A 158 -7.17 12.09 -3.29
CA ILE A 158 -7.24 10.62 -3.17
C ILE A 158 -8.62 10.10 -3.57
N ALA A 159 -9.70 10.79 -3.18
CA ALA A 159 -11.06 10.40 -3.56
C ALA A 159 -11.31 10.51 -5.08
N LYS A 160 -10.64 11.44 -5.77
CA LYS A 160 -10.79 11.64 -7.22
C LYS A 160 -9.92 10.69 -8.06
N GLN A 161 -8.65 10.54 -7.70
CA GLN A 161 -7.63 9.90 -8.54
C GLN A 161 -7.11 8.57 -7.96
N GLY A 162 -7.46 8.26 -6.71
CA GLY A 162 -6.81 7.21 -5.95
C GLY A 162 -5.41 7.62 -5.48
N LEU A 163 -4.86 6.85 -4.54
CA LEU A 163 -3.57 7.16 -3.91
C LEU A 163 -2.37 7.09 -4.88
N PHE A 164 -2.49 6.32 -5.96
CA PHE A 164 -1.44 6.13 -6.97
C PHE A 164 -1.82 6.66 -8.35
N ALA A 165 -2.86 7.50 -8.45
CA ALA A 165 -3.33 8.08 -9.71
C ALA A 165 -3.57 7.02 -10.82
N THR A 166 -4.04 5.82 -10.46
CA THR A 166 -4.20 4.68 -11.39
C THR A 166 -5.28 4.91 -12.47
N GLY A 167 -6.00 6.03 -12.39
CA GLY A 167 -7.05 6.42 -13.35
C GLY A 167 -6.57 7.19 -14.59
N THR A 168 -5.30 7.61 -14.66
CA THR A 168 -4.78 8.36 -15.81
C THR A 168 -3.41 7.84 -16.24
N PRO A 169 -3.21 7.45 -17.52
CA PRO A 169 -1.88 7.21 -18.06
C PRO A 169 -1.08 8.51 -18.03
N HIS A 170 0.13 8.47 -17.45
CA HIS A 170 1.16 9.51 -17.60
C HIS A 170 2.17 9.11 -18.67
#